data_AF-A0A5M3ZA97-F1
#
_entry.id   AF-A0A5M3ZA97-F1
#
_cell.length_a   1.000
_cell.length_b   1.000
_cell.length_c   1.000
_cell.angle_alpha   90.00
_cell.angle_beta   90.00
_cell.angle_gamma   90.00
#
_symmetry.space_group_name_H-M   'P 1'
#
loop_
_entity.id
_entity.type
_entity.pdbx_description
1 polymer ?
#
loop_
_entity_poly.entity_id
_entity_poly.type
_entity_poly.pdbx_seq_one_letter_code
_entity_poly.pdbx_strand_id
1 'polypeptide(L)'
;MNSTSTSYHGPGRISFTPLLAANAILTTIFTVLLLVHMLLAIRFWRFYGYAFGMLGGLLLELLGYVAKVQLAHDRSNKNAYIMYIIGLTLGPTFLSSSLYLGISQLQRHFQSPCFSKVGPRLFTTIFILGDFACLCFIGVGGSLAAIYADKPIGIDLMMAGLGTQVLVTAIFCVVLSMLPRKLWEEILRGGKKWYIIGEWTWKDTAVVMEI
;
A
#
# COMPACT_ATOMS: atom_id res chain seq x y z
N MET A 1 42.79 -33.39 -25.76
CA MET A 1 42.64 -32.12 -26.51
C MET A 1 41.18 -32.02 -26.94
N ASN A 2 40.38 -31.01 -26.63
CA ASN A 2 40.62 -29.77 -25.93
C ASN A 2 39.25 -29.27 -25.40
N SER A 3 39.20 -28.92 -24.13
CA SER A 3 38.13 -28.16 -23.52
C SER A 3 38.10 -26.75 -24.13
N THR A 4 37.15 -26.47 -25.03
CA THR A 4 36.82 -25.09 -25.39
C THR A 4 35.66 -24.62 -24.53
N SER A 5 36.04 -24.22 -23.32
CA SER A 5 35.41 -23.16 -22.56
C SER A 5 35.08 -21.98 -23.47
N THR A 6 33.84 -21.89 -23.93
CA THR A 6 33.31 -20.63 -24.46
C THR A 6 33.05 -19.72 -23.26
N SER A 7 34.10 -19.03 -22.85
CA SER A 7 34.07 -17.96 -21.88
C SER A 7 33.18 -16.84 -22.41
N TYR A 8 32.01 -16.69 -21.80
CA TYR A 8 31.08 -15.59 -22.04
C TYR A 8 31.68 -14.30 -21.43
N HIS A 9 32.56 -13.62 -22.19
CA HIS A 9 33.06 -12.29 -21.86
C HIS A 9 32.22 -11.23 -22.58
N GLY A 10 31.14 -10.80 -21.92
CA GLY A 10 30.40 -9.58 -22.25
C GLY A 10 29.96 -8.92 -20.94
N PRO A 11 30.04 -7.58 -20.81
CA PRO A 11 29.64 -6.86 -19.60
C PRO A 11 28.11 -6.84 -19.50
N GLY A 12 27.53 -7.98 -19.13
CA GLY A 12 26.09 -8.22 -19.17
C GLY A 12 25.65 -9.35 -18.23
N ARG A 13 26.42 -9.65 -17.19
CA ARG A 13 26.03 -10.60 -16.14
C ARG A 13 26.02 -9.93 -14.78
N ILE A 14 24.92 -9.25 -14.53
CA ILE A 14 24.16 -9.58 -13.33
C ILE A 14 23.06 -10.52 -13.81
N SER A 15 23.09 -11.78 -13.39
CA SER A 15 21.95 -12.69 -13.51
C SER A 15 20.84 -12.24 -12.57
N PHE A 16 20.29 -11.06 -12.82
CA PHE A 16 18.90 -10.81 -12.51
C PHE A 16 18.14 -11.28 -13.73
N THR A 17 17.62 -12.52 -13.71
CA THR A 17 16.26 -12.63 -14.23
C THR A 17 15.48 -11.65 -13.37
N PRO A 18 15.05 -10.47 -13.86
CA PRO A 18 14.06 -9.73 -13.10
C PRO A 18 12.98 -10.78 -12.84
N LEU A 19 12.56 -11.01 -11.60
CA LEU A 19 11.48 -11.96 -11.34
C LEU A 19 10.22 -11.39 -12.00
N LEU A 20 10.11 -11.57 -13.32
CA LEU A 20 8.94 -11.27 -14.13
C LEU A 20 7.81 -12.10 -13.54
N ALA A 21 8.12 -13.33 -13.11
CA ALA A 21 7.27 -14.17 -12.29
C ALA A 21 6.79 -13.46 -11.01
N ALA A 22 7.66 -12.92 -10.14
CA ALA A 22 7.19 -12.26 -8.91
C ALA A 22 6.41 -10.97 -9.18
N ASN A 23 6.86 -10.14 -10.14
CA ASN A 23 6.13 -8.93 -10.51
C ASN A 23 4.76 -9.28 -11.13
N ALA A 24 4.68 -10.33 -11.95
CA ALA A 24 3.42 -10.82 -12.52
C ALA A 24 2.49 -11.44 -11.47
N ILE A 25 3.04 -12.19 -10.50
CA ILE A 25 2.29 -12.73 -9.36
C ILE A 25 1.73 -11.57 -8.54
N LEU A 26 2.54 -10.56 -8.20
CA LEU A 26 2.10 -9.38 -7.46
C LEU A 26 1.03 -8.61 -8.23
N THR A 27 1.24 -8.38 -9.54
CA THR A 27 0.24 -7.75 -10.43
C THR A 27 -1.08 -8.50 -10.41
N THR A 28 -1.03 -9.84 -10.49
CA THR A 28 -2.23 -10.69 -10.46
C THR A 28 -2.95 -10.60 -9.11
N ILE A 29 -2.19 -10.65 -8.00
CA ILE A 29 -2.73 -10.51 -6.65
C ILE A 29 -3.41 -9.14 -6.49
N PHE A 30 -2.74 -8.04 -6.84
CA PHE A 30 -3.33 -6.71 -6.76
C PHE A 30 -4.56 -6.55 -7.65
N THR A 31 -4.58 -7.17 -8.83
CA THR A 31 -5.75 -7.17 -9.72
C THR A 31 -6.94 -7.89 -9.08
N VAL A 32 -6.72 -9.08 -8.50
CA VAL A 32 -7.77 -9.83 -7.80
C VAL A 32 -8.27 -9.06 -6.58
N LEU A 33 -7.35 -8.51 -5.77
CA LEU A 33 -7.72 -7.69 -4.61
C LEU A 33 -8.53 -6.46 -5.02
N LEU A 34 -8.19 -5.83 -6.14
CA LEU A 34 -8.89 -4.67 -6.67
C LEU A 34 -10.31 -5.05 -7.09
N LEU A 35 -10.49 -6.17 -7.79
CA LEU A 35 -11.81 -6.66 -8.19
C LEU A 35 -12.69 -6.98 -6.98
N VAL A 36 -12.13 -7.66 -5.96
CA VAL A 36 -12.85 -7.95 -4.71
C VAL A 36 -13.26 -6.66 -4.01
N HIS A 37 -12.34 -5.71 -3.84
CA HIS A 37 -12.65 -4.43 -3.19
C HIS A 37 -13.61 -3.58 -4.02
N MET A 38 -13.61 -3.69 -5.34
CA MET A 38 -14.56 -3.02 -6.22
C MET A 38 -15.98 -3.58 -6.00
N LEU A 39 -16.12 -4.90 -5.91
CA LEU A 39 -17.42 -5.53 -5.58
C LEU A 39 -17.90 -5.12 -4.18
N LEU A 40 -17.00 -5.08 -3.19
CA LEU A 40 -17.33 -4.63 -1.83
C LEU A 40 -17.71 -3.14 -1.80
N ALA A 41 -17.02 -2.29 -2.58
CA ALA A 41 -17.33 -0.87 -2.68
C ALA A 41 -18.73 -0.62 -3.27
N ILE A 42 -19.11 -1.38 -4.30
CA ILE A 42 -20.45 -1.32 -4.91
C ILE A 42 -21.51 -1.83 -3.92
N ARG A 43 -21.22 -2.92 -3.19
CA ARG A 43 -22.16 -3.52 -2.23
C ARG A 43 -22.35 -2.70 -0.95
N PHE A 44 -21.31 -2.00 -0.49
CA PHE A 44 -21.27 -1.21 0.74
C PHE A 44 -21.02 0.27 0.45
N TRP A 45 -21.88 0.85 -0.40
CA TRP A 45 -21.78 2.24 -0.87
C TRP A 45 -21.83 3.31 0.25
N ARG A 46 -22.12 2.92 1.50
CA ARG A 46 -22.18 3.82 2.66
C ARG A 46 -20.81 4.39 3.08
N PHE A 47 -19.69 3.77 2.70
CA PHE A 47 -18.33 4.12 3.15
C PHE A 47 -17.44 4.69 2.03
N TYR A 48 -17.87 5.79 1.40
CA TYR A 48 -17.19 6.42 0.25
C TYR A 48 -15.69 6.70 0.46
N GLY A 49 -15.30 7.30 1.60
CA GLY A 49 -13.90 7.67 1.84
C GLY A 49 -12.95 6.47 1.97
N TYR A 50 -13.42 5.39 2.60
CA TYR A 50 -12.67 4.14 2.72
C TYR A 50 -12.54 3.44 1.37
N ALA A 51 -13.66 3.31 0.66
CA ALA A 51 -13.70 2.62 -0.63
C ALA A 51 -12.84 3.34 -1.69
N PHE A 52 -12.95 4.67 -1.77
CA PHE A 52 -12.17 5.45 -2.73
C PHE A 52 -10.67 5.33 -2.48
N GLY A 53 -10.25 5.45 -1.22
CA GLY A 53 -8.83 5.36 -0.90
C GLY A 53 -8.27 3.94 -1.10
N MET A 54 -9.02 2.89 -0.75
CA MET A 54 -8.60 1.50 -1.00
C MET A 54 -8.46 1.23 -2.49
N LEU A 55 -9.46 1.61 -3.29
CA LEU A 55 -9.42 1.43 -4.75
C LEU A 55 -8.30 2.24 -5.39
N GLY A 56 -8.11 3.49 -4.98
CA GLY A 56 -7.03 4.35 -5.46
C GLY A 56 -5.64 3.77 -5.15
N GLY A 57 -5.43 3.28 -3.92
CA GLY A 57 -4.16 2.65 -3.53
C GLY A 57 -3.87 1.35 -4.29
N LEU A 58 -4.89 0.50 -4.47
CA LEU A 58 -4.81 -0.73 -5.27
C LEU A 58 -4.51 -0.44 -6.75
N LEU A 59 -5.13 0.59 -7.33
CA LEU A 59 -4.85 1.03 -8.70
C LEU A 59 -3.43 1.55 -8.85
N LEU A 60 -2.93 2.35 -7.91
CA LEU A 60 -1.57 2.89 -7.93
C LEU A 60 -0.50 1.79 -7.83
N GLU A 61 -0.68 0.82 -6.94
CA GLU A 61 0.17 -0.37 -6.84
C GLU A 61 0.15 -1.16 -8.17
N LEU A 62 -1.04 -1.41 -8.72
CA LEU A 62 -1.18 -2.13 -9.99
C LEU A 62 -0.43 -1.41 -11.12
N LEU A 63 -0.63 -0.10 -11.27
CA LEU A 63 0.08 0.71 -12.26
C LEU A 63 1.60 0.71 -12.02
N GLY A 64 2.04 0.76 -10.77
CA GLY A 64 3.45 0.67 -10.40
C GLY A 64 4.10 -0.65 -10.80
N TYR A 65 3.43 -1.78 -10.57
CA TYR A 65 3.92 -3.10 -11.00
C TYR A 65 3.88 -3.29 -12.51
N VAL A 66 2.84 -2.81 -13.19
CA VAL A 66 2.78 -2.81 -14.66
C VAL A 66 3.91 -1.97 -15.25
N ALA A 67 4.15 -0.78 -14.71
CA ALA A 67 5.27 0.08 -15.09
C ALA A 67 6.63 -0.62 -14.91
N LYS A 68 6.79 -1.36 -13.81
CA LYS A 68 8.00 -2.14 -13.51
C LYS A 68 8.23 -3.26 -14.52
N VAL A 69 7.16 -3.92 -14.99
CA VAL A 69 7.23 -4.93 -16.06
C VAL A 69 7.62 -4.27 -17.38
N GLN A 70 7.05 -3.12 -17.72
CA GLN A 70 7.42 -2.37 -18.93
C GLN A 70 8.88 -1.93 -18.89
N LEU A 71 9.35 -1.43 -17.75
CA LEU A 71 10.74 -1.00 -17.55
C LEU A 71 11.74 -2.17 -17.59
N ALA A 72 11.29 -3.40 -17.30
CA ALA A 72 12.09 -4.60 -17.45
C ALA A 72 12.32 -4.99 -18.93
N HIS A 73 11.39 -4.63 -19.82
CA HIS A 73 11.49 -4.87 -21.25
C HIS A 73 12.21 -3.72 -21.98
N ASP A 74 11.90 -2.47 -21.61
CA ASP A 74 12.54 -1.27 -22.15
C ASP A 74 12.91 -0.30 -21.02
N ARG A 75 14.19 -0.30 -20.67
CA ARG A 75 14.78 0.53 -19.60
C ARG A 75 14.88 2.01 -19.96
N SER A 76 14.72 2.38 -21.23
CA SER A 76 14.83 3.77 -21.69
C SER A 76 13.52 4.56 -21.55
N ASN A 77 12.41 3.87 -21.27
CA ASN A 77 11.10 4.49 -21.20
C ASN A 77 10.93 5.34 -19.93
N LYS A 78 11.15 6.66 -20.07
CA LYS A 78 11.01 7.65 -18.99
C LYS A 78 9.59 7.72 -18.41
N ASN A 79 8.56 7.52 -19.23
CA ASN A 79 7.17 7.56 -18.76
C ASN A 79 6.87 6.37 -17.85
N ALA A 80 7.34 5.17 -18.21
CA ALA A 80 7.22 3.98 -17.37
C ALA A 80 7.99 4.17 -16.04
N TYR A 81 9.16 4.80 -16.06
CA TYR A 81 9.93 5.08 -14.85
C TYR A 81 9.19 6.03 -13.88
N ILE A 82 8.58 7.11 -14.41
CA ILE A 82 7.78 8.04 -13.60
C ILE A 82 6.53 7.34 -13.03
N MET A 83 5.84 6.55 -13.84
CA MET A 83 4.66 5.78 -13.39
C MET A 83 5.02 4.76 -12.30
N TYR A 84 6.18 4.11 -12.42
CA TYR A 84 6.71 3.20 -11.41
C TYR A 84 6.96 3.90 -10.08
N ILE A 85 7.68 5.04 -10.08
CA ILE A 85 7.97 5.78 -8.86
C ILE A 85 6.68 6.25 -8.22
N ILE A 86 5.82 6.95 -8.96
CA ILE A 86 4.59 7.52 -8.38
C ILE A 86 3.65 6.42 -7.90
N GLY A 87 3.46 5.35 -8.67
CA GLY A 87 2.56 4.26 -8.35
C GLY A 87 2.98 3.51 -7.08
N LEU A 88 4.23 3.06 -7.01
CA LEU A 88 4.71 2.30 -5.85
C LEU A 88 4.96 3.15 -4.60
N THR A 89 5.04 4.48 -4.74
CA THR A 89 5.22 5.37 -3.59
C THR A 89 3.88 5.83 -3.03
N LEU A 90 2.93 6.25 -3.87
CA LEU A 90 1.61 6.71 -3.40
C LEU A 90 0.66 5.56 -3.05
N GLY A 91 0.84 4.38 -3.68
CA GLY A 91 0.03 3.20 -3.43
C GLY A 91 -0.03 2.81 -1.95
N PRO A 92 1.12 2.55 -1.29
CA PRO A 92 1.17 2.21 0.12
C PRO A 92 0.57 3.30 1.01
N THR A 93 0.80 4.58 0.73
CA THR A 93 0.23 5.72 1.47
C THR A 93 -1.29 5.73 1.44
N PHE A 94 -1.87 5.53 0.26
CA PHE A 94 -3.32 5.51 0.07
C PHE A 94 -3.95 4.30 0.75
N LEU A 95 -3.34 3.12 0.62
CA LEU A 95 -3.81 1.90 1.29
C LEU A 95 -3.77 2.05 2.81
N SER A 96 -2.69 2.58 3.36
CA SER A 96 -2.51 2.73 4.80
C SER A 96 -3.48 3.76 5.40
N SER A 97 -3.69 4.90 4.71
CA SER A 97 -4.69 5.91 5.08
C SER A 97 -6.11 5.33 5.08
N SER A 98 -6.45 4.53 4.08
CA SER A 98 -7.77 3.92 3.95
C SER A 98 -8.03 2.87 5.02
N LEU A 99 -7.06 1.98 5.26
CA LEU A 99 -7.14 1.00 6.34
C LEU A 99 -7.38 1.69 7.70
N TYR A 100 -6.70 2.80 7.92
CA TYR A 100 -6.88 3.59 9.14
C TYR A 100 -8.26 4.22 9.26
N LEU A 101 -8.81 4.80 8.18
CA LEU A 101 -10.18 5.31 8.17
C LEU A 101 -11.19 4.20 8.52
N GLY A 102 -11.02 2.99 7.98
CA GLY A 102 -11.84 1.83 8.31
C GLY A 102 -11.81 1.49 9.80
N ILE A 103 -10.61 1.40 10.39
CA ILE A 103 -10.42 1.11 11.82
C ILE A 103 -10.99 2.23 12.69
N SER A 104 -10.82 3.50 12.30
CA SER A 104 -11.33 4.65 13.07
C SER A 104 -12.86 4.66 13.18
N GLN A 105 -13.55 4.25 12.11
CA GLN A 105 -15.01 4.13 12.10
C GLN A 105 -15.47 2.95 12.95
N LEU A 106 -14.72 1.84 12.92
CA LEU A 106 -14.94 0.69 13.80
C LEU A 106 -14.80 1.09 15.28
N GLN A 107 -13.74 1.80 15.65
CA GLN A 107 -13.52 2.27 17.02
C GLN A 107 -14.64 3.20 17.52
N ARG A 108 -15.13 4.11 16.66
CA ARG A 108 -16.28 4.96 16.99
C ARG A 108 -17.55 4.15 17.23
N HIS A 109 -17.77 3.10 16.45
CA HIS A 109 -18.96 2.25 16.60
C HIS A 109 -18.91 1.40 17.88
N PHE A 110 -17.73 0.88 18.25
CA PHE A 110 -17.58 -0.01 19.41
C PHE A 110 -17.29 0.71 20.74
N GLN A 111 -17.26 2.06 20.78
CA GLN A 111 -17.01 2.86 21.98
C GLN A 111 -15.75 2.41 22.78
N SER A 112 -14.75 1.79 22.15
CA SER A 112 -13.50 1.45 22.85
C SER A 112 -12.62 2.70 22.98
N PRO A 113 -12.25 3.15 24.21
CA PRO A 113 -11.51 4.40 24.45
C PRO A 113 -10.03 4.37 24.04
N CYS A 114 -9.56 3.31 23.38
CA CYS A 114 -8.16 2.90 23.46
C CYS A 114 -7.14 3.81 22.78
N PHE A 115 -7.53 4.79 21.95
CA PHE A 115 -6.60 5.79 21.40
C PHE A 115 -7.20 7.19 21.26
N SER A 116 -7.47 7.85 22.40
CA SER A 116 -7.81 9.27 22.45
C SER A 116 -6.59 10.23 22.40
N LYS A 117 -5.34 9.75 22.46
CA LYS A 117 -4.18 10.62 22.75
C LYS A 117 -3.30 11.03 21.56
N VAL A 118 -3.28 10.29 20.45
CA VAL A 118 -2.52 10.71 19.26
C VAL A 118 -3.54 11.04 18.18
N GLY A 119 -3.58 12.32 17.80
CA GLY A 119 -4.48 12.83 16.77
C GLY A 119 -4.40 11.99 15.49
N PRO A 120 -5.49 11.32 15.07
CA PRO A 120 -5.56 10.49 13.87
C PRO A 120 -5.01 11.17 12.61
N ARG A 121 -5.29 12.48 12.54
CA ARG A 121 -4.88 13.35 11.45
C ARG A 121 -3.39 13.63 11.49
N LEU A 122 -2.81 13.84 12.66
CA LEU A 122 -1.40 14.21 12.78
C LEU A 122 -0.47 13.07 12.33
N PHE A 123 -0.75 11.84 12.73
CA PHE A 123 0.06 10.68 12.33
C PHE A 123 -0.01 10.42 10.82
N THR A 124 -1.20 10.47 10.25
CA THR A 124 -1.41 10.31 8.80
C THR A 124 -0.76 11.46 8.02
N THR A 125 -0.87 12.70 8.50
CA THR A 125 -0.25 13.87 7.86
C THR A 125 1.27 13.81 7.90
N ILE A 126 1.87 13.42 9.02
CA ILE A 126 3.34 13.25 9.12
C ILE A 126 3.81 12.15 8.16
N PHE A 127 3.05 11.05 8.04
CA PHE A 127 3.36 9.98 7.11
C PHE A 127 3.36 10.46 5.65
N ILE A 128 2.31 11.16 5.23
CA ILE A 128 2.20 11.71 3.86
C ILE A 128 3.34 12.72 3.58
N LEU A 129 3.68 13.56 4.56
CA LEU A 129 4.81 14.49 4.45
C LEU A 129 6.15 13.75 4.32
N GLY A 130 6.34 12.66 5.06
CA GLY A 130 7.52 11.80 4.98
C GLY A 130 7.64 11.12 3.61
N ASP A 131 6.55 10.54 3.10
CA ASP A 131 6.52 9.94 1.76
C ASP A 131 6.78 10.98 0.67
N PHE A 132 6.24 12.19 0.81
CA PHE A 132 6.51 13.29 -0.12
C PHE A 132 7.99 13.69 -0.10
N ALA A 133 8.61 13.79 1.08
CA ALA A 133 10.04 14.06 1.20
C ALA A 133 10.89 12.94 0.56
N CYS A 134 10.51 11.68 0.73
CA CYS A 134 11.16 10.55 0.06
C CYS A 134 11.04 10.65 -1.46
N LEU A 135 9.87 11.02 -1.98
CA LEU A 135 9.64 11.22 -3.41
C LEU A 135 10.53 12.36 -3.97
N CYS A 136 10.74 13.43 -3.21
CA CYS A 136 11.70 14.47 -3.56
C CYS A 136 13.13 13.91 -3.66
N PHE A 137 13.59 13.11 -2.69
CA PHE A 137 14.91 12.47 -2.75
C PHE A 137 15.04 11.52 -3.95
N ILE A 138 14.00 10.74 -4.26
CA ILE A 138 13.96 9.84 -5.42
C ILE A 138 14.02 10.64 -6.73
N GLY A 139 13.27 11.74 -6.83
CA GLY A 139 13.26 12.60 -8.01
C GLY A 139 14.59 13.33 -8.24
N VAL A 140 15.19 13.86 -7.17
CA VAL A 140 16.51 14.50 -7.22
C VAL A 140 17.58 13.46 -7.54
N GLY A 141 17.55 12.30 -6.89
CA GLY A 141 18.47 11.18 -7.14
C GLY A 141 18.38 10.68 -8.58
N GLY A 142 17.16 10.50 -9.11
CA GLY A 142 16.93 10.11 -10.50
C GLY A 142 17.42 11.15 -11.50
N SER A 143 17.22 12.44 -11.22
CA SER A 143 17.74 13.53 -12.06
C SER A 143 19.26 13.57 -12.05
N LEU A 144 19.88 13.40 -10.87
CA LEU A 144 21.33 13.39 -10.71
C LEU A 144 21.97 12.16 -11.37
N ALA A 145 21.30 11.00 -11.32
CA ALA A 145 21.72 9.79 -12.02
C ALA A 145 21.66 9.95 -13.56
N ALA A 146 20.75 10.78 -14.08
CA ALA A 146 20.68 11.07 -15.50
C ALA A 146 21.76 12.05 -15.98
N ILE A 147 22.20 12.98 -15.12
CA ILE A 147 23.24 13.99 -15.45
C ILE A 147 24.64 13.41 -15.24
N TYR A 148 24.84 12.67 -14.16
CA TYR A 148 26.15 12.13 -13.75
C TYR A 148 26.16 10.60 -13.83
N ALA A 149 26.10 10.07 -15.05
CA ALA A 149 26.08 8.62 -15.30
C ALA A 149 27.32 7.89 -14.72
N ASP A 150 28.47 8.57 -14.64
CA ASP A 150 29.73 8.01 -14.14
C ASP A 150 29.82 7.99 -12.60
N LYS A 151 28.91 8.66 -11.89
CA LYS A 151 28.93 8.73 -10.41
C LYS A 151 27.71 8.05 -9.81
N PRO A 152 27.87 7.10 -8.88
CA PRO A 152 26.76 6.38 -8.26
C PRO A 152 25.90 7.24 -7.33
N ILE A 153 26.28 8.49 -7.08
CA ILE A 153 25.66 9.37 -6.08
C ILE A 153 24.15 9.59 -6.30
N GLY A 154 23.69 9.63 -7.55
CA GLY A 154 22.26 9.76 -7.87
C GLY A 154 21.47 8.48 -7.58
N ILE A 155 22.06 7.32 -7.89
CA ILE A 155 21.45 6.01 -7.64
C ILE A 155 21.39 5.73 -6.14
N ASP A 156 22.47 6.04 -5.41
CA ASP A 156 22.52 5.87 -3.95
C ASP A 156 21.49 6.74 -3.24
N LEU A 157 21.34 8.00 -3.67
CA LEU A 157 20.34 8.91 -3.13
C LEU A 157 18.90 8.43 -3.41
N MET A 158 18.66 7.90 -4.62
CA MET A 158 17.37 7.30 -4.98
C MET A 158 17.05 6.07 -4.11
N MET A 159 18.03 5.18 -3.91
CA MET A 159 17.88 3.98 -3.09
C MET A 159 17.68 4.33 -1.62
N ALA A 160 18.34 5.37 -1.11
CA ALA A 160 18.14 5.88 0.25
C ALA A 160 16.71 6.40 0.47
N GLY A 161 16.16 7.14 -0.51
CA GLY A 161 14.77 7.60 -0.49
C GLY A 161 13.76 6.44 -0.46
N LEU A 162 13.92 5.47 -1.36
CA LEU A 162 13.08 4.26 -1.39
C LEU A 162 13.18 3.43 -0.09
N GLY A 163 14.39 3.23 0.42
CA GLY A 163 14.61 2.48 1.66
C GLY A 163 13.96 3.13 2.87
N THR A 164 14.09 4.47 2.99
CA THR A 164 13.45 5.24 4.07
C THR A 164 11.94 5.16 3.99
N GLN A 165 11.38 5.30 2.79
CA GLN A 165 9.94 5.20 2.56
C GLN A 165 9.38 3.83 2.96
N VAL A 166 10.03 2.74 2.54
CA VAL A 166 9.60 1.38 2.91
C VAL A 166 9.68 1.17 4.41
N LEU A 167 10.72 1.68 5.08
CA LEU A 167 10.87 1.59 6.54
C LEU A 167 9.73 2.29 7.28
N VAL A 168 9.42 3.54 6.90
CA VAL A 168 8.36 4.33 7.54
C VAL A 168 6.99 3.67 7.30
N THR A 169 6.74 3.18 6.09
CA THR A 169 5.53 2.42 5.72
C THR A 169 5.40 1.14 6.54
N ALA A 170 6.49 0.38 6.70
CA ALA A 170 6.49 -0.85 7.48
C ALA A 170 6.13 -0.60 8.94
N ILE A 171 6.73 0.43 9.57
CA ILE A 171 6.41 0.83 10.94
C ILE A 171 4.93 1.19 11.06
N PHE A 172 4.41 1.96 10.10
CA PHE A 172 3.01 2.34 10.07
C PHE A 172 2.08 1.12 9.97
N CYS A 173 2.38 0.17 9.08
CA CYS A 173 1.62 -1.07 8.94
C CYS A 173 1.65 -1.91 10.22
N VAL A 174 2.78 -2.00 10.91
CA VAL A 174 2.88 -2.72 12.18
C VAL A 174 1.98 -2.06 13.23
N VAL A 175 2.07 -0.74 13.40
CA VAL A 175 1.22 0.01 14.34
C VAL A 175 -0.26 -0.18 14.02
N LEU A 176 -0.64 -0.06 12.74
CA LEU A 176 -2.01 -0.30 12.30
C LEU A 176 -2.48 -1.73 12.58
N SER A 177 -1.65 -2.73 12.35
CA SER A 177 -2.01 -4.14 12.55
C SER A 177 -2.21 -4.51 14.03
N MET A 178 -1.55 -3.79 14.94
CA MET A 178 -1.73 -3.98 16.38
C MET A 178 -3.08 -3.47 16.88
N LEU A 179 -3.64 -2.43 16.25
CA LEU A 179 -4.92 -1.82 16.66
C LEU A 179 -6.13 -2.78 16.59
N PRO A 180 -6.42 -3.46 15.46
CA PRO A 180 -7.54 -4.39 15.38
C PRO A 180 -7.30 -5.63 16.22
N ARG A 181 -6.04 -6.07 16.43
CA ARG A 181 -5.73 -7.18 17.35
C ARG A 181 -6.12 -6.84 18.79
N LYS A 182 -5.74 -5.66 19.27
CA LYS A 182 -6.13 -5.19 20.61
C LYS A 182 -7.64 -5.02 20.75
N LEU A 183 -8.29 -4.43 19.76
CA LEU A 183 -9.75 -4.29 19.75
C LEU A 183 -10.45 -5.67 19.74
N TRP A 184 -9.94 -6.62 18.94
CA TRP A 184 -10.47 -7.97 18.86
C TRP A 184 -10.30 -8.72 20.18
N GLU A 185 -9.15 -8.57 20.84
CA GLU A 185 -8.94 -9.12 22.18
C GLU A 185 -9.88 -8.49 23.22
N GLU A 186 -10.17 -7.19 23.15
CA GLU A 186 -11.17 -6.54 24.03
C GLU A 186 -12.58 -7.05 23.75
N ILE A 187 -12.96 -7.24 22.49
CA ILE A 187 -14.25 -7.82 22.10
C ILE A 187 -14.38 -9.26 22.62
N LEU A 188 -13.32 -10.06 22.52
CA LEU A 188 -13.31 -11.45 23.02
C LEU A 188 -13.30 -11.52 24.55
N ARG A 189 -12.52 -10.68 25.24
CA ARG A 189 -12.51 -10.61 26.71
C ARG A 189 -13.80 -10.01 27.28
N GLY A 190 -14.47 -9.15 26.53
CA GLY A 190 -15.66 -8.43 26.95
C GLY A 190 -16.95 -9.26 27.03
N GLY A 191 -17.00 -10.49 26.50
CA GLY A 191 -18.17 -11.37 26.63
C GLY A 191 -19.51 -10.79 26.14
N LYS A 192 -19.52 -9.64 25.46
CA LYS A 192 -20.73 -8.93 24.99
C LYS A 192 -21.19 -9.46 23.63
N LYS A 193 -21.30 -10.78 23.50
CA LYS A 193 -21.94 -11.45 22.35
C LYS A 193 -23.42 -11.04 22.20
N TRP A 194 -24.02 -10.48 23.25
CA TRP A 194 -25.45 -10.18 23.37
C TRP A 194 -25.92 -8.86 22.76
N TYR A 195 -25.04 -7.87 22.51
CA TYR A 195 -25.50 -6.58 21.97
C TYR A 195 -25.77 -6.61 20.45
N ILE A 196 -25.06 -7.47 19.72
CA ILE A 196 -25.19 -7.60 18.25
C ILE A 196 -26.48 -8.33 17.84
N ILE A 197 -26.96 -9.28 18.67
CA ILE A 197 -28.24 -9.97 18.46
C ILE A 197 -29.41 -9.13 19.00
N GLY A 198 -29.21 -8.36 20.07
CA GLY A 198 -30.24 -7.47 20.62
C GLY A 198 -30.68 -6.38 19.65
N GLU A 199 -29.76 -5.61 19.05
CA GLU A 199 -30.16 -4.47 18.20
C GLU A 199 -30.69 -4.88 16.81
N TRP A 200 -30.23 -5.99 16.23
CA TRP A 200 -30.75 -6.48 14.93
C TRP A 200 -32.17 -7.03 15.02
N THR A 201 -32.61 -7.52 16.19
CA THR A 201 -33.93 -8.17 16.32
C THR A 201 -35.06 -7.17 16.62
N TRP A 202 -34.75 -5.99 17.19
CA TRP A 202 -35.77 -5.00 17.60
C TRP A 202 -36.07 -3.92 16.56
N LYS A 203 -35.12 -3.55 15.69
CA LYS A 203 -35.35 -2.51 14.67
C LYS A 203 -36.14 -3.01 13.45
N ASP A 204 -36.06 -4.30 13.12
CA ASP A 204 -36.79 -4.85 11.98
C ASP A 204 -38.19 -5.38 12.34
N THR A 205 -38.51 -5.55 13.63
CA THR A 205 -39.85 -6.01 14.06
C THR A 205 -40.80 -4.84 14.39
N ALA A 206 -40.28 -3.66 14.75
CA ALA A 206 -41.10 -2.52 15.14
C ALA A 206 -41.75 -1.77 13.96
N VAL A 207 -41.33 -2.00 12.71
CA VAL A 207 -41.86 -1.31 11.52
C VAL A 207 -43.03 -2.08 10.88
N VAL A 208 -43.36 -3.29 11.34
CA VAL A 208 -44.40 -4.16 10.72
C VAL A 208 -45.72 -4.18 11.51
N MET A 209 -45.84 -3.46 12.63
CA MET A 209 -47.07 -3.42 13.45
C MET A 209 -47.77 -2.06 13.56
N GLU A 210 -47.36 -1.06 12.78
CA GLU A 210 -48.12 0.20 12.62
C GLU A 210 -48.41 0.49 11.14
N ILE A 211 -49.17 -0.40 10.48
CA ILE A 211 -50.07 -0.06 9.36
C ILE A 211 -51.28 -0.98 9.44
#